data_AF-A0A8C9U3M5-F1
#
_entry.id   AF-A0A8C9U3M5-F1
#
_cell.length_a   1.000
_cell.length_b   1.000
_cell.length_c   1.000
_cell.angle_alpha   90.00
_cell.angle_beta   90.00
_cell.angle_gamma   90.00
#
_symmetry.space_group_name_H-M   'P 1'
#
loop_
_entity.id
_entity.type
_entity.pdbx_description
1 polymer ?
#
loop_
_entity_poly.entity_id
_entity_poly.type
_entity_poly.pdbx_seq_one_letter_code
_entity_poly.pdbx_strand_id
1 'polypeptide(L)'
;MSECRRVPPPTRALRDRDVSAEWIRGCHSVGGHGNPGSQGVSALCEGAGFCTSSGKAGQVWAPEGSTAFKCLVSARFCAALLSNISDCDETYNYWEPTHYLLYGKGMQTWEYSPAYAIRSYAYLWLHALPAYFHAKILQTNKVLVFYFLRCALAFACCVCELYFYKAVCKKFGLHVGRLMLAFLVLSTGMFCSSAAYLPSTFCMYCTAVAMTGWFQDRPSVAILGVAAGAIVGWPFSALLGLPIVFDLLLLKRKWKSFLTWTLLAVLLFLVPVVAVDSYHYGKLVIAPLNIILYNVFTPHGPDLYGTEPWHYYFVNGFLNFNIVFLLALLSLPLTALMEALLQRFNVQNLGRPYWLTLSPMYLWMLVFFTRPHKEERFLFPIYPLICLCGAVALSSLQVRPVTCTQSSTALPRTPPYTWSPRAGWSLCVWGRNGIVSLAASCCQTSQCSHSSALPKDRYNPTEVALWIAYDFVST
;
A
#
# COMPACT_ATOMS: atom_id res chain seq x y z
N MET A 1 16.30 -54.45 51.99
CA MET A 1 15.10 -53.80 52.53
C MET A 1 14.02 -53.84 51.47
N SER A 2 12.86 -54.40 51.83
CA SER A 2 11.62 -54.45 51.05
C SER A 2 10.90 -53.08 51.09
N GLU A 3 9.82 -52.78 50.34
CA GLU A 3 8.98 -53.58 49.44
C GLU A 3 8.27 -52.71 48.36
N CYS A 4 7.39 -53.31 47.56
CA CYS A 4 6.63 -52.69 46.47
C CYS A 4 5.13 -53.12 46.55
N ARG A 5 4.23 -52.50 45.74
CA ARG A 5 2.75 -52.76 45.54
C ARG A 5 1.79 -51.95 46.44
N ARG A 6 0.51 -51.65 46.12
CA ARG A 6 -0.34 -51.57 44.88
C ARG A 6 -1.71 -50.87 45.21
N VAL A 7 -2.12 -49.82 44.49
CA VAL A 7 -3.34 -49.65 43.61
C VAL A 7 -4.57 -50.60 43.84
N PRO A 8 -5.91 -50.26 43.71
CA PRO A 8 -6.69 -49.01 43.40
C PRO A 8 -8.02 -48.74 44.26
N PRO A 9 -9.28 -48.40 43.77
CA PRO A 9 -10.15 -47.32 44.32
C PRO A 9 -11.60 -47.82 44.69
N PRO A 10 -12.78 -47.13 44.46
CA PRO A 10 -13.20 -45.70 44.46
C PRO A 10 -14.44 -45.40 45.38
N THR A 11 -14.87 -44.13 45.57
CA THR A 11 -16.30 -43.76 45.80
C THR A 11 -16.61 -42.24 45.64
N ARG A 12 -17.89 -41.84 45.67
CA ARG A 12 -18.49 -40.61 45.08
C ARG A 12 -18.82 -39.45 46.05
N ALA A 13 -18.79 -38.23 45.47
CA ALA A 13 -19.62 -37.02 45.74
C ALA A 13 -19.52 -36.32 47.13
N LEU A 14 -19.27 -35.00 47.22
CA LEU A 14 -20.22 -33.91 46.87
C LEU A 14 -19.55 -32.51 46.77
N ARG A 15 -19.96 -31.73 45.75
CA ARG A 15 -20.09 -30.25 45.62
C ARG A 15 -18.99 -29.24 46.01
N ASP A 16 -18.74 -28.36 45.03
CA ASP A 16 -18.62 -26.88 45.07
C ASP A 16 -17.57 -26.25 46.02
N ARG A 17 -16.63 -25.39 45.58
CA ARG A 17 -16.80 -24.26 44.63
C ARG A 17 -15.49 -23.85 43.93
N ASP A 18 -15.60 -23.57 42.63
CA ASP A 18 -14.73 -22.59 41.96
C ASP A 18 -15.18 -21.15 42.32
N VAL A 19 -14.23 -20.21 42.38
CA VAL A 19 -14.52 -18.77 42.27
C VAL A 19 -13.78 -18.22 41.07
N SER A 20 -14.46 -18.28 39.93
CA SER A 20 -14.15 -17.51 38.73
C SER A 20 -15.20 -16.41 38.56
N ALA A 21 -14.75 -15.26 38.03
CA ALA A 21 -15.58 -14.20 37.45
C ALA A 21 -16.67 -13.55 38.33
N GLU A 22 -16.42 -12.32 38.77
CA GLU A 22 -17.50 -11.37 39.05
C GLU A 22 -17.06 -9.93 38.78
N TRP A 23 -17.71 -9.26 37.81
CA TRP A 23 -17.87 -7.80 37.68
C TRP A 23 -18.91 -7.48 36.60
N ILE A 24 -20.13 -8.04 36.75
CA ILE A 24 -21.33 -7.60 36.03
C ILE A 24 -22.52 -7.59 37.01
N ARG A 25 -23.18 -6.43 37.12
CA ARG A 25 -24.48 -6.15 37.77
C ARG A 25 -24.56 -6.30 39.30
N GLY A 26 -24.72 -5.15 39.95
CA GLY A 26 -25.51 -5.00 41.17
C GLY A 26 -26.31 -3.69 41.11
N CYS A 27 -27.65 -3.78 41.28
CA CYS A 27 -28.54 -2.78 41.93
C CYS A 27 -30.04 -3.05 41.64
N HIS A 28 -30.62 -3.89 42.48
CA HIS A 28 -32.03 -3.96 42.91
C HIS A 28 -31.95 -4.44 44.38
N SER A 29 -32.81 -4.13 45.34
CA SER A 29 -33.99 -3.26 45.43
C SER A 29 -34.32 -3.04 46.92
N VAL A 30 -34.81 -1.87 47.33
CA VAL A 30 -35.63 -1.69 48.56
C VAL A 30 -36.65 -0.57 48.25
N GLY A 31 -37.91 -0.72 48.66
CA GLY A 31 -38.99 0.25 48.36
C GLY A 31 -39.66 0.82 49.60
N GLY A 32 -40.67 1.68 49.40
CA GLY A 32 -41.59 2.12 50.46
C GLY A 32 -42.23 3.51 50.27
N HIS A 33 -43.53 3.53 49.98
CA HIS A 33 -44.51 4.62 50.13
C HIS A 33 -44.40 5.94 49.31
N GLY A 34 -45.52 6.33 48.68
CA GLY A 34 -45.81 7.70 48.22
C GLY A 34 -46.45 7.82 46.82
N ASN A 35 -47.78 7.88 46.75
CA ASN A 35 -48.59 8.18 45.55
C ASN A 35 -49.55 9.37 45.92
N PRO A 36 -50.33 10.04 45.03
CA PRO A 36 -50.57 9.78 43.60
C PRO A 36 -50.68 11.01 42.65
N GLY A 37 -50.86 10.73 41.35
CA GLY A 37 -51.43 11.65 40.33
C GLY A 37 -50.48 11.97 39.16
N SER A 38 -50.85 11.86 37.88
CA SER A 38 -52.13 11.46 37.24
C SER A 38 -51.92 10.94 35.80
N GLN A 39 -52.68 9.91 35.38
CA GLN A 39 -53.21 9.58 34.03
C GLN A 39 -52.55 10.31 32.82
N GLY A 40 -51.97 9.69 31.78
CA GLY A 40 -52.37 8.55 30.91
C GLY A 40 -51.91 8.90 29.45
N VAL A 41 -52.10 8.15 28.35
CA VAL A 41 -52.62 6.80 28.02
C VAL A 41 -51.82 6.28 26.78
N SER A 42 -51.93 4.99 26.42
CA SER A 42 -51.18 4.26 25.36
C SER A 42 -51.71 4.34 23.92
N ALA A 43 -50.81 4.36 22.91
CA ALA A 43 -50.88 3.66 21.58
C ALA A 43 -49.59 4.02 20.77
N LEU A 44 -48.76 3.11 20.23
CA LEU A 44 -48.91 2.11 19.14
C LEU A 44 -48.93 2.67 17.69
N CYS A 45 -48.30 1.93 16.77
CA CYS A 45 -47.75 2.38 15.49
C CYS A 45 -48.73 2.45 14.31
N GLU A 46 -48.47 3.35 13.37
CA GLU A 46 -48.73 3.27 11.91
C GLU A 46 -48.11 4.53 11.25
N GLY A 47 -47.60 4.57 10.02
CA GLY A 47 -47.33 3.54 9.01
C GLY A 47 -46.33 4.08 7.97
N ALA A 48 -45.71 3.23 7.16
CA ALA A 48 -44.69 3.66 6.18
C ALA A 48 -45.30 4.24 4.89
N GLY A 49 -44.77 5.37 4.41
CA GLY A 49 -45.07 5.95 3.11
C GLY A 49 -43.79 6.32 2.37
N PHE A 50 -43.52 5.66 1.24
CA PHE A 50 -42.36 5.90 0.38
C PHE A 50 -42.67 6.95 -0.71
N CYS A 51 -41.65 7.30 -1.51
CA CYS A 51 -41.69 8.18 -2.71
C CYS A 51 -41.58 9.71 -2.44
N THR A 52 -40.80 10.50 -3.20
CA THR A 52 -39.79 10.17 -4.24
C THR A 52 -38.84 11.37 -4.48
N SER A 53 -37.63 11.07 -4.98
CA SER A 53 -36.78 11.93 -5.83
C SER A 53 -36.56 13.41 -5.46
N SER A 54 -35.39 13.71 -4.90
CA SER A 54 -34.68 14.96 -5.18
C SER A 54 -33.16 14.75 -5.11
N GLY A 55 -32.39 15.33 -6.05
CA GLY A 55 -30.93 15.48 -5.91
C GLY A 55 -30.00 14.36 -6.38
N LYS A 56 -30.15 13.81 -7.60
CA LYS A 56 -29.10 12.95 -8.23
C LYS A 56 -27.91 13.72 -8.84
N ALA A 57 -27.85 15.04 -8.69
CA ALA A 57 -26.74 15.88 -9.13
C ALA A 57 -25.90 16.34 -7.92
N GLY A 58 -24.72 15.73 -7.71
CA GLY A 58 -23.77 16.18 -6.69
C GLY A 58 -22.89 15.11 -6.03
N GLN A 59 -23.21 13.82 -6.18
CA GLN A 59 -22.42 12.77 -5.54
C GLN A 59 -21.12 12.49 -6.32
N VAL A 60 -19.98 12.91 -5.77
CA VAL A 60 -18.65 12.69 -6.36
C VAL A 60 -18.31 11.19 -6.30
N TRP A 61 -18.58 10.47 -7.38
CA TRP A 61 -18.27 9.05 -7.50
C TRP A 61 -16.76 8.79 -7.59
N ALA A 62 -16.28 7.77 -6.88
CA ALA A 62 -14.96 7.17 -7.06
C ALA A 62 -15.05 5.64 -6.97
N PRO A 63 -14.18 4.88 -7.65
CA PRO A 63 -14.19 3.42 -7.59
C PRO A 63 -14.07 2.87 -6.17
N GLU A 64 -14.92 1.91 -5.83
CA GLU A 64 -14.78 1.16 -4.59
C GLU A 64 -13.43 0.45 -4.49
N GLY A 65 -12.96 0.16 -3.28
CA GLY A 65 -11.68 -0.52 -3.08
C GLY A 65 -11.58 -1.89 -3.75
N SER A 66 -12.70 -2.59 -3.95
CA SER A 66 -12.81 -3.84 -4.71
C SER A 66 -12.53 -3.63 -6.21
N THR A 67 -13.10 -2.58 -6.79
CA THR A 67 -12.95 -2.21 -8.21
C THR A 67 -11.56 -1.66 -8.48
N ALA A 68 -11.09 -0.73 -7.63
CA ALA A 68 -9.73 -0.19 -7.70
C ALA A 68 -8.66 -1.30 -7.63
N PHE A 69 -8.84 -2.29 -6.73
CA PHE A 69 -7.93 -3.43 -6.63
C PHE A 69 -7.93 -4.29 -7.90
N LYS A 70 -9.10 -4.59 -8.49
CA LYS A 70 -9.18 -5.33 -9.76
C LYS A 70 -8.45 -4.60 -10.88
N CYS A 71 -8.68 -3.29 -11.05
CA CYS A 71 -7.99 -2.49 -12.08
C CYS A 71 -6.46 -2.48 -11.89
N LEU A 72 -5.99 -2.28 -10.65
CA LEU A 72 -4.56 -2.32 -10.33
C LEU A 72 -3.97 -3.71 -10.59
N VAL A 73 -4.54 -4.78 -10.04
CA VAL A 73 -4.05 -6.16 -10.22
C VAL A 73 -3.98 -6.55 -11.70
N SER A 74 -4.99 -6.21 -12.50
CA SER A 74 -4.93 -6.43 -13.95
C SER A 74 -3.74 -5.72 -14.60
N ALA A 75 -3.54 -4.42 -14.32
CA ALA A 75 -2.41 -3.66 -14.89
C ALA A 75 -1.03 -4.18 -14.44
N ARG A 76 -0.86 -4.48 -13.14
CA ARG A 76 0.42 -4.95 -12.59
C ARG A 76 0.75 -6.39 -12.99
N PHE A 77 -0.24 -7.27 -13.17
CA PHE A 77 0.01 -8.61 -13.70
C PHE A 77 0.32 -8.59 -15.20
N CYS A 78 -0.31 -7.69 -15.98
CA CYS A 78 0.16 -7.42 -17.34
C CYS A 78 1.61 -6.94 -17.35
N ALA A 79 2.02 -6.04 -16.43
CA ALA A 79 3.41 -5.62 -16.32
C ALA A 79 4.38 -6.76 -15.94
N ALA A 80 4.01 -7.61 -14.98
CA ALA A 80 4.83 -8.74 -14.57
C ALA A 80 5.13 -9.72 -15.71
N LEU A 81 4.18 -9.92 -16.62
CA LEU A 81 4.26 -10.86 -17.75
C LEU A 81 4.81 -10.24 -19.04
N LEU A 82 4.52 -8.96 -19.31
CA LEU A 82 4.78 -8.31 -20.60
C LEU A 82 5.86 -7.23 -20.56
N SER A 83 6.19 -6.67 -19.39
CA SER A 83 7.28 -5.69 -19.29
C SER A 83 8.62 -6.40 -19.47
N ASN A 84 9.48 -5.85 -20.32
CA ASN A 84 10.88 -6.18 -20.38
C ASN A 84 11.61 -5.81 -19.06
N ILE A 85 12.87 -6.26 -18.96
CA ILE A 85 13.85 -5.73 -18.01
C ILE A 85 14.61 -4.64 -18.77
N SER A 86 14.49 -3.39 -18.32
CA SER A 86 15.17 -2.23 -18.93
C SER A 86 16.50 -1.88 -18.25
N ASP A 87 16.75 -2.41 -17.06
CA ASP A 87 17.82 -2.00 -16.15
C ASP A 87 18.82 -3.15 -15.93
N CYS A 88 20.11 -2.88 -16.14
CA CYS A 88 21.16 -3.90 -16.04
C CYS A 88 21.42 -4.34 -14.59
N ASP A 89 21.16 -3.47 -13.61
CA ASP A 89 21.27 -3.79 -12.19
C ASP A 89 20.17 -4.76 -11.76
N GLU A 90 18.95 -4.65 -12.31
CA GLU A 90 17.90 -5.66 -12.08
C GLU A 90 18.42 -7.06 -12.41
N THR A 91 19.09 -7.23 -13.57
CA THR A 91 19.68 -8.50 -13.98
C THR A 91 20.89 -8.90 -13.12
N TYR A 92 21.96 -8.10 -13.14
CA TYR A 92 23.27 -8.53 -12.62
C TYR A 92 23.44 -8.32 -11.11
N ASN A 93 22.66 -7.43 -10.50
CA ASN A 93 22.71 -7.16 -9.07
C ASN A 93 21.55 -7.78 -8.28
N TYR A 94 20.48 -8.26 -8.92
CA TYR A 94 19.34 -8.88 -8.21
C TYR A 94 18.96 -10.27 -8.75
N TRP A 95 18.65 -10.43 -10.03
CA TRP A 95 18.26 -11.74 -10.58
C TRP A 95 19.41 -12.77 -10.54
N GLU A 96 20.60 -12.41 -11.02
CA GLU A 96 21.78 -13.30 -11.06
C GLU A 96 22.28 -13.69 -9.65
N PRO A 97 22.46 -12.76 -8.68
CA PRO A 97 22.80 -13.11 -7.30
C PRO A 97 21.72 -13.93 -6.59
N THR A 98 20.44 -13.71 -6.89
CA THR A 98 19.35 -14.55 -6.37
C THR A 98 19.40 -15.96 -6.95
N HIS A 99 19.66 -16.08 -8.25
CA HIS A 99 19.85 -17.37 -8.91
C HIS A 99 21.09 -18.10 -8.34
N TYR A 100 22.16 -17.38 -7.99
CA TYR A 100 23.31 -17.91 -7.26
C TYR A 100 22.91 -18.47 -5.88
N LEU A 101 22.18 -17.71 -5.06
CA LEU A 101 21.70 -18.18 -3.74
C LEU A 101 20.77 -19.40 -3.83
N LEU A 102 19.94 -19.49 -4.88
CA LEU A 102 18.95 -20.57 -5.04
C LEU A 102 19.52 -21.86 -5.65
N TYR A 103 20.51 -21.74 -6.54
CA TYR A 103 20.98 -22.85 -7.39
C TYR A 103 22.49 -23.08 -7.36
N GLY A 104 23.27 -22.29 -6.60
CA GLY A 104 24.73 -22.39 -6.53
C GLY A 104 25.45 -21.99 -7.83
N LYS A 105 24.76 -21.30 -8.74
CA LYS A 105 25.29 -20.81 -10.03
C LYS A 105 24.65 -19.46 -10.33
N GLY A 106 25.41 -18.50 -10.83
CA GLY A 106 24.92 -17.17 -11.19
C GLY A 106 26.05 -16.16 -11.08
N MET A 107 25.86 -14.98 -11.65
CA MET A 107 26.83 -13.90 -11.58
C MET A 107 26.67 -13.09 -10.29
N GLN A 108 27.77 -12.49 -9.83
CA GLN A 108 27.79 -11.49 -8.77
C GLN A 108 28.68 -10.35 -9.22
N THR A 109 28.23 -9.10 -9.02
CA THR A 109 29.04 -7.91 -9.33
C THR A 109 30.14 -7.70 -8.28
N TRP A 110 31.08 -6.81 -8.57
CA TRP A 110 32.08 -6.34 -7.61
C TRP A 110 31.46 -5.73 -6.33
N GLU A 111 30.21 -5.29 -6.41
CA GLU A 111 29.47 -4.65 -5.30
C GLU A 111 29.07 -5.64 -4.20
N TYR A 112 29.03 -6.94 -4.56
CA TYR A 112 28.90 -8.10 -3.68
C TYR A 112 30.27 -8.67 -3.22
N SER A 113 31.39 -8.05 -3.58
CA SER A 113 32.70 -8.42 -3.04
C SER A 113 32.81 -8.00 -1.56
N PRO A 114 33.35 -8.85 -0.67
CA PRO A 114 33.68 -8.47 0.71
C PRO A 114 34.61 -7.26 0.84
N ALA A 115 35.32 -6.85 -0.21
CA ALA A 115 36.11 -5.62 -0.21
C ALA A 115 35.21 -4.38 -0.03
N TYR A 116 34.13 -4.28 -0.79
CA TYR A 116 33.23 -3.12 -0.83
C TYR A 116 31.96 -3.33 0.00
N ALA A 117 31.31 -4.50 -0.16
CA ALA A 117 30.11 -4.90 0.57
C ALA A 117 29.03 -3.80 0.60
N ILE A 118 28.66 -3.27 -0.57
CA ILE A 118 27.68 -2.17 -0.72
C ILE A 118 26.27 -2.65 -1.09
N ARG A 119 26.11 -3.92 -1.49
CA ARG A 119 24.79 -4.55 -1.68
C ARG A 119 24.45 -5.49 -0.52
N SER A 120 23.17 -5.59 -0.18
CA SER A 120 22.70 -6.44 0.92
C SER A 120 22.29 -7.83 0.42
N TYR A 121 22.80 -8.89 1.06
CA TYR A 121 22.30 -10.24 0.91
C TYR A 121 20.97 -10.43 1.63
N ALA A 122 20.70 -9.67 2.70
CA ALA A 122 19.40 -9.67 3.37
C ALA A 122 18.26 -9.24 2.42
N TYR A 123 18.51 -8.24 1.56
CA TYR A 123 17.57 -7.85 0.51
C TYR A 123 17.35 -8.96 -0.52
N LEU A 124 18.40 -9.70 -0.92
CA LEU A 124 18.24 -10.86 -1.79
C LEU A 124 17.37 -11.94 -1.11
N TRP A 125 17.67 -12.29 0.15
CA TRP A 125 16.93 -13.32 0.89
C TRP A 125 15.44 -12.99 1.09
N LEU A 126 15.08 -11.71 1.24
CA LEU A 126 13.68 -11.27 1.31
C LEU A 126 12.82 -11.78 0.14
N HIS A 127 13.41 -11.84 -1.06
CA HIS A 127 12.75 -12.32 -2.28
C HIS A 127 13.14 -13.76 -2.63
N ALA A 128 14.37 -14.20 -2.31
CA ALA A 128 14.81 -15.56 -2.52
C ALA A 128 14.04 -16.58 -1.65
N LEU A 129 13.55 -16.21 -0.46
CA LEU A 129 12.76 -17.12 0.39
C LEU A 129 11.43 -17.57 -0.27
N PRO A 130 10.55 -16.67 -0.77
CA PRO A 130 9.41 -17.06 -1.61
C PRO A 130 9.79 -17.89 -2.84
N ALA A 131 10.87 -17.54 -3.53
CA ALA A 131 11.33 -18.27 -4.71
C ALA A 131 11.85 -19.68 -4.37
N TYR A 132 12.54 -19.84 -3.25
CA TYR A 132 13.03 -21.12 -2.73
C TYR A 132 11.87 -22.05 -2.39
N PHE A 133 10.86 -21.53 -1.70
CA PHE A 133 9.61 -22.25 -1.41
C PHE A 133 8.95 -22.75 -2.71
N HIS A 134 8.77 -21.86 -3.68
CA HIS A 134 8.18 -22.19 -4.99
C HIS A 134 9.02 -23.21 -5.79
N ALA A 135 10.34 -23.04 -5.82
CA ALA A 135 11.25 -23.91 -6.56
C ALA A 135 11.35 -25.32 -5.95
N LYS A 136 11.48 -25.44 -4.63
CA LYS A 136 11.67 -26.73 -3.95
C LYS A 136 10.37 -27.53 -3.78
N ILE A 137 9.26 -26.89 -3.44
CA ILE A 137 8.01 -27.58 -3.11
C ILE A 137 7.21 -27.92 -4.37
N LEU A 138 7.18 -27.02 -5.35
CA LEU A 138 6.42 -27.23 -6.59
C LEU A 138 7.28 -27.81 -7.73
N GLN A 139 8.58 -28.03 -7.51
CA GLN A 139 9.55 -28.56 -8.48
C GLN A 139 9.45 -27.87 -9.85
N THR A 140 9.33 -26.54 -9.83
CA THR A 140 9.01 -25.74 -11.01
C THR A 140 10.24 -25.39 -11.84
N ASN A 141 10.04 -25.22 -13.15
CA ASN A 141 11.07 -24.69 -14.05
C ASN A 141 11.51 -23.28 -13.58
N LYS A 142 12.80 -22.95 -13.71
CA LYS A 142 13.38 -21.64 -13.39
C LYS A 142 12.61 -20.47 -14.00
N VAL A 143 12.11 -20.63 -15.23
CA VAL A 143 11.27 -19.64 -15.91
C VAL A 143 9.97 -19.34 -15.13
N LEU A 144 9.35 -20.36 -14.52
CA LEU A 144 8.18 -20.18 -13.67
C LEU A 144 8.52 -19.52 -12.35
N VAL A 145 9.70 -19.78 -11.78
CA VAL A 145 10.19 -19.11 -10.55
C VAL A 145 10.43 -17.61 -10.81
N PHE A 146 10.97 -17.25 -11.98
CA PHE A 146 11.14 -15.87 -12.44
C PHE A 146 9.79 -15.14 -12.55
N TYR A 147 8.83 -15.69 -13.30
CA TYR A 147 7.50 -15.07 -13.42
C TYR A 147 6.72 -15.07 -12.10
N PHE A 148 6.87 -16.09 -11.25
CA PHE A 148 6.30 -16.11 -9.90
C PHE A 148 6.80 -14.92 -9.06
N LEU A 149 8.11 -14.63 -9.08
CA LEU A 149 8.67 -13.47 -8.37
C LEU A 149 8.15 -12.14 -8.94
N ARG A 150 8.09 -11.98 -10.27
CA ARG A 150 7.53 -10.77 -10.90
C ARG A 150 6.05 -10.57 -10.52
N CYS A 151 5.26 -11.64 -10.51
CA CYS A 151 3.87 -11.60 -10.06
C CYS A 151 3.74 -11.30 -8.56
N ALA A 152 4.65 -11.79 -7.71
CA ALA A 152 4.68 -11.49 -6.28
C ALA A 152 5.03 -10.00 -6.02
N LEU A 153 6.00 -9.45 -6.76
CA LEU A 153 6.34 -8.02 -6.73
C LEU A 153 5.15 -7.16 -7.19
N ALA A 154 4.54 -7.49 -8.32
CA ALA A 154 3.36 -6.83 -8.85
C ALA A 154 2.17 -6.87 -7.87
N PHE A 155 1.94 -8.00 -7.20
CA PHE A 155 0.91 -8.14 -6.17
C PHE A 155 1.21 -7.26 -4.94
N ALA A 156 2.46 -7.24 -4.48
CA ALA A 156 2.89 -6.35 -3.39
C ALA A 156 2.68 -4.87 -3.76
N CYS A 157 3.02 -4.49 -5.00
CA CYS A 157 2.73 -3.16 -5.55
C CYS A 157 1.24 -2.82 -5.44
N CYS A 158 0.36 -3.70 -5.93
CA CYS A 158 -1.11 -3.51 -5.88
C CYS A 158 -1.64 -3.28 -4.47
N VAL A 159 -1.13 -4.03 -3.49
CA VAL A 159 -1.55 -3.89 -2.08
C VAL A 159 -1.13 -2.53 -1.52
N CYS A 160 0.10 -2.10 -1.79
CA CYS A 160 0.61 -0.79 -1.38
C CYS A 160 -0.13 0.36 -2.08
N GLU A 161 -0.36 0.27 -3.39
CA GLU A 161 -1.14 1.23 -4.18
C GLU A 161 -2.59 1.33 -3.71
N LEU A 162 -3.26 0.21 -3.44
CA LEU A 162 -4.64 0.22 -2.94
C LEU A 162 -4.74 0.86 -1.56
N TYR A 163 -3.76 0.60 -0.69
CA TYR A 163 -3.71 1.20 0.64
C TYR A 163 -3.49 2.71 0.55
N PHE A 164 -2.63 3.15 -0.37
CA PHE A 164 -2.37 4.56 -0.68
C PHE A 164 -3.56 5.27 -1.34
N TYR A 165 -4.21 4.66 -2.32
CA TYR A 165 -5.47 5.13 -2.92
C TYR A 165 -6.54 5.39 -1.86
N LYS A 166 -6.79 4.44 -0.95
CA LYS A 166 -7.74 4.60 0.16
C LYS A 166 -7.37 5.76 1.09
N ALA A 167 -6.08 5.95 1.36
CA ALA A 167 -5.58 7.06 2.16
C ALA A 167 -5.79 8.42 1.47
N VAL A 168 -5.53 8.49 0.17
CA VAL A 168 -5.72 9.69 -0.64
C VAL A 168 -7.20 10.04 -0.77
N CYS A 169 -8.07 9.07 -1.06
CA CYS A 169 -9.53 9.26 -1.04
C CYS A 169 -10.04 9.84 0.28
N LYS A 170 -9.50 9.38 1.42
CA LYS A 170 -9.87 9.88 2.75
C LYS A 170 -9.33 11.30 3.02
N LYS A 171 -8.13 11.62 2.53
CA LYS A 171 -7.43 12.87 2.86
C LYS A 171 -7.70 14.00 1.86
N PHE A 172 -7.53 13.74 0.57
CA PHE A 172 -7.68 14.71 -0.52
C PHE A 172 -9.07 14.66 -1.18
N GLY A 173 -9.92 13.71 -0.78
CA GLY A 173 -11.26 13.53 -1.30
C GLY A 173 -11.35 12.57 -2.49
N LEU A 174 -12.58 12.16 -2.79
CA LEU A 174 -12.88 11.12 -3.78
C LEU A 174 -12.47 11.51 -5.21
N HIS A 175 -12.54 12.79 -5.56
CA HIS A 175 -12.21 13.27 -6.90
C HIS A 175 -10.71 13.14 -7.22
N VAL A 176 -9.83 13.63 -6.33
CA VAL A 176 -8.37 13.48 -6.43
C VAL A 176 -8.00 12.00 -6.43
N GLY A 177 -8.61 11.19 -5.54
CA GLY A 177 -8.37 9.75 -5.50
C GLY A 177 -8.68 9.05 -6.84
N ARG A 178 -9.83 9.34 -7.46
CA ARG A 178 -10.21 8.78 -8.77
C ARG A 178 -9.23 9.16 -9.88
N LEU A 179 -8.80 10.42 -9.94
CA LEU A 179 -7.81 10.88 -10.92
C LEU A 179 -6.46 10.18 -10.70
N MET A 180 -6.00 10.12 -9.45
CA MET A 180 -4.76 9.43 -9.09
C MET A 180 -4.80 7.95 -9.44
N LEU A 181 -5.92 7.25 -9.21
CA LEU A 181 -6.08 5.84 -9.58
C LEU A 181 -5.98 5.64 -11.09
N ALA A 182 -6.59 6.52 -11.90
CA ALA A 182 -6.43 6.47 -13.35
C ALA A 182 -4.97 6.68 -13.77
N PHE A 183 -4.25 7.62 -13.14
CA PHE A 183 -2.83 7.87 -13.42
C PHE A 183 -1.93 6.71 -12.97
N LEU A 184 -2.20 6.08 -11.83
CA LEU A 184 -1.50 4.86 -11.42
C LEU A 184 -1.68 3.74 -12.47
N VAL A 185 -2.92 3.44 -12.85
CA VAL A 185 -3.25 2.34 -13.77
C VAL A 185 -2.70 2.57 -15.18
N LEU A 186 -2.73 3.82 -15.68
CA LEU A 186 -2.43 4.14 -17.09
C LEU A 186 -1.03 4.70 -17.35
N SER A 187 -0.20 4.93 -16.33
CA SER A 187 1.17 5.44 -16.54
C SER A 187 2.16 4.32 -16.86
N THR A 188 2.95 4.53 -17.91
CA THR A 188 4.06 3.65 -18.32
C THR A 188 5.06 3.47 -17.19
N GLY A 189 5.38 4.56 -16.46
CA GLY A 189 6.34 4.49 -15.34
C GLY A 189 5.90 3.55 -14.23
N MET A 190 4.63 3.61 -13.82
CA MET A 190 4.08 2.66 -12.84
C MET A 190 3.93 1.24 -13.42
N PHE A 191 3.71 1.09 -14.73
CA PHE A 191 3.70 -0.22 -15.37
C PHE A 191 5.09 -0.87 -15.24
N CYS A 192 6.14 -0.25 -15.78
CA CYS A 192 7.50 -0.77 -15.76
C CYS A 192 8.07 -0.96 -14.34
N SER A 193 7.92 0.03 -13.45
CA SER A 193 8.52 -0.05 -12.11
C SER A 193 7.89 -1.13 -11.21
N SER A 194 6.63 -1.50 -11.44
CA SER A 194 5.84 -2.31 -10.51
C SER A 194 6.17 -3.80 -10.42
N ALA A 195 6.94 -4.33 -11.37
CA ALA A 195 7.39 -5.72 -11.35
C ALA A 195 8.92 -5.84 -11.42
N ALA A 196 9.64 -4.70 -11.51
CA ALA A 196 11.09 -4.65 -11.55
C ALA A 196 11.68 -5.08 -10.20
N TYR A 197 12.61 -6.03 -10.23
CA TYR A 197 13.28 -6.51 -9.03
C TYR A 197 14.44 -5.58 -8.60
N LEU A 198 14.08 -4.38 -8.13
CA LEU A 198 15.01 -3.34 -7.71
C LEU A 198 14.69 -2.80 -6.30
N PRO A 199 15.68 -2.40 -5.50
CA PRO A 199 15.44 -1.75 -4.21
C PRO A 199 14.71 -0.42 -4.35
N SER A 200 14.86 0.29 -5.47
CA SER A 200 14.09 1.50 -5.76
C SER A 200 12.59 1.22 -5.91
N THR A 201 12.21 0.09 -6.51
CA THR A 201 10.83 -0.42 -6.52
C THR A 201 10.35 -0.80 -5.12
N PHE A 202 11.20 -1.43 -4.30
CA PHE A 202 10.85 -1.69 -2.90
C PHE A 202 10.66 -0.38 -2.09
N CYS A 203 11.50 0.63 -2.32
CA CYS A 203 11.37 1.97 -1.77
C CYS A 203 10.10 2.67 -2.26
N MET A 204 9.63 2.43 -3.49
CA MET A 204 8.34 2.91 -3.99
C MET A 204 7.17 2.34 -3.16
N TYR A 205 7.18 1.03 -2.89
CA TYR A 205 6.17 0.38 -2.06
C TYR A 205 6.19 0.93 -0.63
N CYS A 206 7.39 1.01 -0.05
CA CYS A 206 7.61 1.55 1.28
C CYS A 206 7.19 3.02 1.40
N THR A 207 7.40 3.82 0.35
CA THR A 207 6.95 5.22 0.28
C THR A 207 5.43 5.32 0.23
N ALA A 208 4.76 4.52 -0.60
CA ALA A 208 3.29 4.47 -0.64
C ALA A 208 2.69 4.08 0.73
N VAL A 209 3.28 3.11 1.43
CA VAL A 209 2.89 2.71 2.79
C VAL A 209 3.20 3.81 3.82
N ALA A 210 4.37 4.43 3.77
CA ALA A 210 4.77 5.51 4.68
C ALA A 210 3.85 6.72 4.56
N MET A 211 3.60 7.18 3.33
CA MET A 211 2.66 8.28 3.05
C MET A 211 1.24 7.91 3.48
N THR A 212 0.82 6.65 3.31
CA THR A 212 -0.47 6.18 3.84
C THR A 212 -0.55 6.29 5.36
N GLY A 213 0.43 5.76 6.08
CA GLY A 213 0.50 5.85 7.54
C GLY A 213 0.47 7.31 8.00
N TRP A 214 1.23 8.16 7.32
CA TRP A 214 1.27 9.59 7.58
C TRP A 214 -0.08 10.27 7.30
N PHE A 215 -0.76 9.94 6.21
CA PHE A 215 -2.06 10.51 5.81
C PHE A 215 -3.22 10.02 6.69
N GLN A 216 -3.07 8.87 7.37
CA GLN A 216 -4.04 8.32 8.32
C GLN A 216 -3.69 8.66 9.79
N ASP A 217 -2.72 9.56 10.04
CA ASP A 217 -2.23 9.93 11.37
C ASP A 217 -1.70 8.76 12.24
N ARG A 218 -1.21 7.71 11.58
CA ARG A 218 -0.60 6.52 12.19
C ARG A 218 0.94 6.63 12.10
N PRO A 219 1.63 7.18 13.12
CA PRO A 219 3.08 7.36 13.08
C PRO A 219 3.84 6.03 12.99
N SER A 220 3.29 4.95 13.54
CA SER A 220 3.86 3.59 13.44
C SER A 220 4.11 3.17 12.00
N VAL A 221 3.05 3.16 11.18
CA VAL A 221 3.11 2.78 9.76
C VAL A 221 3.96 3.76 8.96
N ALA A 222 3.93 5.06 9.30
CA ALA A 222 4.75 6.07 8.64
C ALA A 222 6.26 5.82 8.86
N ILE A 223 6.67 5.65 10.12
CA ILE A 223 8.08 5.47 10.50
C ILE A 223 8.59 4.10 10.04
N LEU A 224 7.82 3.03 10.27
CA LEU A 224 8.19 1.69 9.81
C LEU A 224 8.28 1.61 8.29
N GLY A 225 7.41 2.31 7.55
CA GLY A 225 7.48 2.40 6.09
C GLY A 225 8.76 3.10 5.60
N VAL A 226 9.10 4.28 6.14
CA VAL A 226 10.35 4.98 5.80
C VAL A 226 11.57 4.13 6.14
N ALA A 227 11.59 3.53 7.33
CA ALA A 227 12.71 2.74 7.81
C ALA A 227 12.89 1.43 7.03
N ALA A 228 11.81 0.73 6.66
CA ALA A 228 11.89 -0.43 5.78
C ALA A 228 12.52 -0.05 4.43
N GLY A 229 12.03 1.03 3.81
CA GLY A 229 12.58 1.53 2.55
C GLY A 229 14.06 1.88 2.67
N ALA A 230 14.47 2.63 3.69
CA ALA A 230 15.84 3.10 3.85
C ALA A 230 16.82 2.00 4.28
N ILE A 231 16.42 1.09 5.18
CA ILE A 231 17.33 0.10 5.77
C ILE A 231 17.40 -1.17 4.90
N VAL A 232 16.27 -1.63 4.37
CA VAL A 232 16.20 -2.90 3.62
C VAL A 232 16.31 -2.66 2.12
N GLY A 233 15.73 -1.58 1.60
CA GLY A 233 15.79 -1.21 0.19
C GLY A 233 17.02 -0.38 -0.15
N TRP A 234 16.90 0.94 -0.04
CA TRP A 234 17.89 1.90 -0.48
C TRP A 234 17.93 3.13 0.46
N PRO A 235 19.06 3.39 1.15
CA PRO A 235 19.11 4.38 2.25
C PRO A 235 18.76 5.80 1.86
N PHE A 236 19.00 6.19 0.61
CA PHE A 236 18.63 7.52 0.10
C PHE A 236 17.11 7.77 0.18
N SER A 237 16.26 6.73 0.18
CA SER A 237 14.80 6.87 0.38
C SER A 237 14.42 7.45 1.74
N ALA A 238 15.33 7.51 2.72
CA ALA A 238 15.13 8.23 3.98
C ALA A 238 14.78 9.72 3.76
N LEU A 239 15.24 10.33 2.65
CA LEU A 239 14.93 11.70 2.26
C LEU A 239 13.41 11.95 2.16
N LEU A 240 12.64 10.98 1.67
CA LEU A 240 11.17 11.05 1.56
C LEU A 240 10.48 11.07 2.93
N GLY A 241 11.19 10.64 3.97
CA GLY A 241 10.75 10.72 5.36
C GLY A 241 10.89 12.11 5.99
N LEU A 242 11.69 13.03 5.44
CA LEU A 242 11.94 14.33 6.10
C LEU A 242 10.65 15.14 6.38
N PRO A 243 9.67 15.26 5.46
CA PRO A 243 8.40 15.94 5.75
C PRO A 243 7.56 15.22 6.83
N ILE A 244 7.67 13.89 6.91
CA ILE A 244 7.00 13.07 7.92
C ILE A 244 7.62 13.36 9.30
N VAL A 245 8.95 13.37 9.39
CA VAL A 245 9.71 13.70 10.61
C VAL A 245 9.40 15.14 11.07
N PHE A 246 9.38 16.10 10.13
CA PHE A 246 9.03 17.50 10.39
C PHE A 246 7.62 17.64 11.00
N ASP A 247 6.61 17.00 10.40
CA ASP A 247 5.24 16.99 10.94
C ASP A 247 5.15 16.32 12.31
N LEU A 248 5.80 15.16 12.50
CA LEU A 248 5.70 14.41 13.76
C LEU A 248 6.44 15.09 14.92
N LEU A 249 7.62 15.66 14.68
CA LEU A 249 8.47 16.25 15.72
C LEU A 249 8.18 17.72 15.99
N LEU A 250 8.04 18.54 14.96
CA LEU A 250 7.95 20.00 15.12
C LEU A 250 6.49 20.47 15.19
N LEU A 251 5.63 20.01 14.28
CA LEU A 251 4.21 20.41 14.28
C LEU A 251 3.40 19.68 15.35
N LYS A 252 3.50 18.35 15.40
CA LYS A 252 2.68 17.51 16.29
C LYS A 252 3.35 17.11 17.61
N ARG A 253 4.65 17.39 17.77
CA ARG A 253 5.45 17.16 18.99
C ARG A 253 5.33 15.73 19.57
N LYS A 254 5.14 14.71 18.71
CA LYS A 254 4.98 13.30 19.09
C LYS A 254 6.31 12.57 19.32
N TRP A 255 7.26 13.24 19.97
CA TRP A 255 8.65 12.77 20.19
C TRP A 255 8.74 11.36 20.78
N LYS A 256 7.97 11.06 21.85
CA LYS A 256 7.95 9.73 22.46
C LYS A 256 7.57 8.63 21.47
N SER A 257 6.49 8.85 20.71
CA SER A 257 6.05 7.89 19.70
C SER A 257 7.07 7.74 18.57
N PHE A 258 7.71 8.84 18.14
CA PHE A 258 8.76 8.79 17.13
C PHE A 258 9.95 7.93 17.59
N LEU A 259 10.47 8.17 18.80
CA LEU A 259 11.57 7.42 19.37
C LEU A 259 11.24 5.93 19.52
N THR A 260 10.06 5.59 20.08
CA THR A 260 9.65 4.18 20.24
C THR A 260 9.57 3.45 18.90
N TRP A 261 8.93 4.04 17.87
CA TRP A 261 8.82 3.38 16.56
C TRP A 261 10.14 3.35 15.79
N THR A 262 11.02 4.33 15.99
CA THR A 262 12.37 4.34 15.39
C THR A 262 13.24 3.24 16.00
N LEU A 263 13.23 3.09 17.33
CA LEU A 263 13.94 1.99 18.01
C LEU A 263 13.41 0.62 17.58
N LEU A 264 12.08 0.45 17.49
CA LEU A 264 11.47 -0.77 16.96
C LEU A 264 11.85 -1.02 15.49
N ALA A 265 11.94 0.02 14.65
CA ALA A 265 12.34 -0.13 13.26
C ALA A 265 13.81 -0.54 13.11
N VAL A 266 14.71 0.00 13.94
CA VAL A 266 16.12 -0.42 14.00
C VAL A 266 16.22 -1.89 14.42
N LEU A 267 15.50 -2.30 15.46
CA LEU A 267 15.47 -3.69 15.91
C LEU A 267 14.88 -4.65 14.85
N LEU A 268 13.81 -4.23 14.16
CA LEU A 268 13.09 -5.06 13.19
C LEU A 268 13.81 -5.19 11.85
N PHE A 269 14.49 -4.14 11.39
CA PHE A 269 15.10 -4.09 10.05
C PHE A 269 16.62 -4.08 10.08
N LEU A 270 17.26 -3.21 10.88
CA LEU A 270 18.72 -3.07 10.83
C LEU A 270 19.42 -4.28 11.43
N VAL A 271 18.94 -4.81 12.55
CA VAL A 271 19.57 -5.97 13.22
C VAL A 271 19.56 -7.21 12.31
N PRO A 272 18.43 -7.63 11.68
CA PRO A 272 18.44 -8.74 10.74
C PRO A 272 19.29 -8.49 9.48
N VAL A 273 19.25 -7.28 8.92
CA VAL A 273 20.07 -6.91 7.74
C VAL A 273 21.56 -7.07 8.06
N VAL A 274 22.04 -6.46 9.16
CA VAL A 274 23.44 -6.56 9.59
C VAL A 274 23.82 -8.00 9.92
N ALA A 275 22.94 -8.79 10.55
CA ALA A 275 23.24 -10.19 10.87
C ALA A 275 23.41 -11.06 9.61
N VAL A 276 22.50 -10.97 8.64
CA VAL A 276 22.55 -11.75 7.40
C VAL A 276 23.72 -11.30 6.51
N ASP A 277 23.91 -9.99 6.35
CA ASP A 277 25.00 -9.45 5.54
C ASP A 277 26.36 -9.80 6.16
N SER A 278 26.54 -9.65 7.47
CA SER A 278 27.81 -9.98 8.12
C SER A 278 28.15 -11.47 8.06
N TYR A 279 27.14 -12.34 8.07
CA TYR A 279 27.33 -13.78 7.85
C TYR A 279 27.81 -14.08 6.42
N HIS A 280 27.20 -13.46 5.39
CA HIS A 280 27.59 -13.69 3.99
C HIS A 280 28.94 -13.05 3.63
N TYR A 281 29.27 -11.90 4.20
CA TYR A 281 30.53 -11.20 3.96
C TYR A 281 31.70 -11.66 4.84
N GLY A 282 31.46 -12.51 5.85
CA GLY A 282 32.49 -13.02 6.78
C GLY A 282 33.10 -11.96 7.69
N LYS A 283 32.52 -10.75 7.76
CA LYS A 283 32.96 -9.62 8.58
C LYS A 283 31.76 -8.76 8.97
N LEU A 284 31.86 -7.93 10.00
CA LEU A 284 30.77 -6.99 10.34
C LEU A 284 30.51 -6.00 9.18
N VAL A 285 29.31 -6.04 8.63
CA VAL A 285 28.89 -5.19 7.49
C VAL A 285 27.56 -4.51 7.81
N ILE A 286 27.51 -3.20 7.57
CA ILE A 286 26.28 -2.40 7.53
C ILE A 286 26.14 -1.91 6.08
N ALA A 287 25.60 -2.73 5.19
CA ALA A 287 25.54 -2.41 3.75
C ALA A 287 24.85 -1.06 3.44
N PRO A 288 23.74 -0.66 4.12
CA PRO A 288 23.14 0.66 3.94
C PRO A 288 24.03 1.84 4.38
N LEU A 289 25.01 1.62 5.26
CA LEU A 289 26.01 2.65 5.60
C LEU A 289 27.14 2.65 4.57
N ASN A 290 27.63 1.48 4.17
CA ASN A 290 28.71 1.34 3.19
C ASN A 290 28.36 2.00 1.85
N ILE A 291 27.13 1.84 1.35
CA ILE A 291 26.69 2.49 0.10
C ILE A 291 26.58 4.02 0.22
N ILE A 292 26.25 4.57 1.40
CA ILE A 292 26.30 6.02 1.62
C ILE A 292 27.76 6.48 1.60
N LEU A 293 28.64 5.80 2.34
CA LEU A 293 30.07 6.13 2.41
C LEU A 293 30.71 6.08 1.02
N TYR A 294 30.41 5.04 0.23
CA TYR A 294 30.90 4.88 -1.13
C TYR A 294 30.36 5.97 -2.08
N ASN A 295 29.04 6.13 -2.19
CA ASN A 295 28.43 7.02 -3.18
C ASN A 295 28.57 8.52 -2.87
N VAL A 296 28.75 8.90 -1.60
CA VAL A 296 28.75 10.32 -1.17
C VAL A 296 30.16 10.83 -0.85
N PHE A 297 31.06 9.97 -0.36
CA PHE A 297 32.36 10.41 0.17
C PHE A 297 33.57 9.90 -0.65
N THR A 298 33.38 9.16 -1.75
CA THR A 298 34.48 8.75 -2.64
C THR A 298 34.51 9.58 -3.94
N PRO A 299 35.68 9.76 -4.59
CA PRO A 299 35.79 10.57 -5.81
C PRO A 299 35.13 9.97 -7.05
N HIS A 300 34.91 8.65 -7.07
CA HIS A 300 34.36 7.93 -8.22
C HIS A 300 32.85 7.67 -8.11
N GLY A 301 32.35 7.51 -6.88
CA GLY A 301 30.93 7.57 -6.53
C GLY A 301 29.98 6.85 -7.51
N PRO A 302 28.84 7.46 -7.87
CA PRO A 302 27.95 6.94 -8.91
C PRO A 302 28.39 7.31 -10.34
N ASP A 303 29.23 8.35 -10.49
CA ASP A 303 29.63 8.90 -11.79
C ASP A 303 30.54 7.95 -12.61
N LEU A 304 31.06 6.90 -11.97
CA LEU A 304 31.72 5.75 -12.61
C LEU A 304 30.89 5.14 -13.75
N TYR A 305 29.56 5.16 -13.64
CA TYR A 305 28.64 4.63 -14.64
C TYR A 305 28.21 5.66 -15.71
N GLY A 306 28.88 6.81 -15.76
CA GLY A 306 28.59 7.89 -16.70
C GLY A 306 27.65 8.96 -16.15
N THR A 307 27.45 10.02 -16.93
CA THR A 307 26.63 11.18 -16.54
C THR A 307 25.69 11.59 -17.66
N GLU A 308 24.51 12.10 -17.29
CA GLU A 308 23.42 12.41 -18.21
C GLU A 308 23.09 13.91 -18.19
N PRO A 309 22.61 14.52 -19.29
CA PRO A 309 22.33 15.94 -19.34
C PRO A 309 21.16 16.33 -18.42
N TRP A 310 21.08 17.60 -18.05
CA TRP A 310 20.08 18.11 -17.09
C TRP A 310 18.62 17.81 -17.50
N HIS A 311 18.34 17.72 -18.81
CA HIS A 311 17.00 17.47 -19.34
C HIS A 311 16.57 15.99 -19.28
N TYR A 312 17.48 15.06 -18.96
CA TYR A 312 17.21 13.61 -18.92
C TYR A 312 15.93 13.27 -18.13
N TYR A 313 15.81 13.75 -16.89
CA TYR A 313 14.64 13.44 -16.07
C TYR A 313 13.35 14.15 -16.53
N PHE A 314 13.43 15.25 -17.27
CA PHE A 314 12.26 15.88 -17.89
C PHE A 314 11.73 15.03 -19.06
N VAL A 315 12.63 14.53 -19.92
CA VAL A 315 12.28 13.61 -21.00
C VAL A 315 11.74 12.30 -20.42
N ASN A 316 12.45 11.69 -19.47
CA ASN A 316 12.03 10.45 -18.81
C ASN A 316 10.68 10.60 -18.09
N GLY A 317 10.47 11.70 -17.36
CA GLY A 317 9.20 11.98 -16.68
C GLY A 317 8.04 12.15 -17.67
N PHE A 318 8.28 12.84 -18.79
CA PHE A 318 7.28 13.02 -19.83
C PHE A 318 6.96 11.71 -20.59
N LEU A 319 7.95 10.87 -20.90
CA LEU A 319 7.68 9.55 -21.51
C LEU A 319 6.87 8.64 -20.59
N ASN A 320 7.14 8.68 -19.28
CA ASN A 320 6.50 7.81 -18.30
C ASN A 320 5.10 8.24 -17.84
N PHE A 321 4.83 9.55 -17.81
CA PHE A 321 3.59 10.13 -17.25
C PHE A 321 2.92 11.17 -18.15
N ASN A 322 3.48 11.49 -19.32
CA ASN A 322 2.97 12.49 -20.27
C ASN A 322 2.67 13.84 -19.57
N ILE A 323 1.51 14.44 -19.89
CA ILE A 323 1.03 15.71 -19.31
C ILE A 323 0.89 15.62 -17.78
N VAL A 324 0.69 14.43 -17.20
CA VAL A 324 0.59 14.25 -15.73
C VAL A 324 1.90 14.63 -15.04
N PHE A 325 3.06 14.45 -15.69
CA PHE A 325 4.35 14.90 -15.15
C PHE A 325 4.40 16.43 -15.01
N LEU A 326 4.00 17.16 -16.06
CA LEU A 326 3.96 18.62 -16.07
C LEU A 326 2.96 19.15 -15.01
N LEU A 327 1.79 18.52 -14.92
CA LEU A 327 0.81 18.82 -13.87
C LEU A 327 1.36 18.55 -12.47
N ALA A 328 2.11 17.47 -12.28
CA ALA A 328 2.74 17.15 -10.99
C ALA A 328 3.74 18.23 -10.58
N LEU A 329 4.61 18.70 -11.49
CA LEU A 329 5.53 19.81 -11.22
C LEU A 329 4.77 21.10 -10.84
N LEU A 330 3.66 21.40 -11.53
CA LEU A 330 2.84 22.58 -11.30
C LEU A 330 1.90 22.48 -10.09
N SER A 331 1.88 21.37 -9.36
CA SER A 331 0.94 21.12 -8.26
C SER A 331 1.03 22.15 -7.12
N LEU A 332 2.24 22.47 -6.64
CA LEU A 332 2.45 23.51 -5.62
C LEU A 332 2.10 24.93 -6.09
N PRO A 333 2.66 25.47 -7.19
CA PRO A 333 2.33 26.83 -7.61
C PRO A 333 0.85 26.99 -7.95
N LEU A 334 0.20 25.95 -8.52
CA LEU A 334 -1.23 25.99 -8.80
C LEU A 334 -2.09 25.95 -7.54
N THR A 335 -1.77 25.08 -6.56
CA THR A 335 -2.52 25.04 -5.30
C THR A 335 -2.37 26.33 -4.51
N ALA A 336 -1.17 26.92 -4.47
CA ALA A 336 -0.93 28.23 -3.86
C ALA A 336 -1.67 29.37 -4.59
N LEU A 337 -1.68 29.37 -5.94
CA LEU A 337 -2.44 30.33 -6.74
C LEU A 337 -3.94 30.22 -6.48
N MET A 338 -4.49 29.01 -6.42
CA MET A 338 -5.91 28.78 -6.15
C MET A 338 -6.30 29.17 -4.72
N GLU A 339 -5.42 28.95 -3.73
CA GLU A 339 -5.61 29.41 -2.36
C GLU A 339 -5.67 30.95 -2.29
N ALA A 340 -4.74 31.63 -2.98
CA ALA A 340 -4.69 33.10 -3.06
C ALA A 340 -5.89 33.71 -3.81
N LEU A 341 -6.28 33.14 -4.97
CA LEU A 341 -7.34 33.69 -5.81
C LEU A 341 -8.75 33.47 -5.26
N LEU A 342 -9.03 32.28 -4.70
CA LEU A 342 -10.41 31.92 -4.36
C LEU A 342 -10.82 32.31 -2.94
N GLN A 343 -9.87 32.58 -2.03
CA GLN A 343 -10.04 32.93 -0.59
C GLN A 343 -10.97 32.01 0.25
N ARG A 344 -11.62 31.03 -0.38
CA ARG A 344 -12.54 30.05 0.21
C ARG A 344 -11.88 28.72 0.53
N PHE A 345 -10.67 28.49 0.03
CA PHE A 345 -9.80 27.42 0.52
C PHE A 345 -9.18 27.82 1.85
N ASN A 346 -10.00 27.99 2.87
CA ASN A 346 -9.52 28.04 4.25
C ASN A 346 -9.15 26.60 4.67
N VAL A 347 -7.96 26.14 4.27
CA VAL A 347 -7.50 24.73 4.40
C VAL A 347 -7.05 24.39 5.82
N GLN A 348 -7.70 24.91 6.84
CA GLN A 348 -7.44 24.53 8.23
C GLN A 348 -8.07 23.17 8.59
N ASN A 349 -9.05 22.69 7.82
CA ASN A 349 -9.86 21.50 8.16
C ASN A 349 -9.25 20.13 7.76
N LEU A 350 -8.05 20.08 7.17
CA LEU A 350 -7.32 18.82 6.89
C LEU A 350 -6.14 18.58 7.85
N GLY A 351 -5.90 19.48 8.80
CA GLY A 351 -4.88 19.34 9.86
C GLY A 351 -3.41 19.41 9.42
N ARG A 352 -3.12 19.59 8.12
CA ARG A 352 -1.78 19.86 7.56
C ARG A 352 -1.87 20.73 6.31
N PRO A 353 -0.91 21.64 6.07
CA PRO A 353 -0.89 22.45 4.86
C PRO A 353 -0.51 21.62 3.61
N TYR A 354 -1.03 22.01 2.44
CA TYR A 354 -0.78 21.30 1.19
C TYR A 354 0.72 21.25 0.82
N TRP A 355 1.45 22.35 1.03
CA TRP A 355 2.88 22.41 0.72
C TRP A 355 3.69 21.29 1.39
N LEU A 356 3.36 20.98 2.65
CA LEU A 356 4.04 19.94 3.40
C LEU A 356 3.66 18.54 2.91
N THR A 357 2.42 18.33 2.47
CA THR A 357 1.96 17.00 2.07
C THR A 357 2.42 16.59 0.67
N LEU A 358 2.73 17.56 -0.19
CA LEU A 358 3.27 17.34 -1.54
C LEU A 358 4.81 17.45 -1.61
N SER A 359 5.45 18.08 -0.61
CA SER A 359 6.91 18.29 -0.59
C SER A 359 7.80 17.04 -0.76
N PRO A 360 7.45 15.80 -0.37
CA PRO A 360 8.35 14.66 -0.56
C PRO A 360 8.76 14.44 -2.03
N MET A 361 7.85 14.66 -2.98
CA MET A 361 8.15 14.56 -4.41
C MET A 361 9.17 15.63 -4.84
N TYR A 362 8.94 16.88 -4.43
CA TYR A 362 9.80 18.01 -4.79
C TYR A 362 11.20 17.92 -4.15
N LEU A 363 11.30 17.46 -2.89
CA LEU A 363 12.58 17.22 -2.22
C LEU A 363 13.40 16.16 -2.95
N TRP A 364 12.75 15.08 -3.40
CA TRP A 364 13.40 14.03 -4.18
C TRP A 364 13.92 14.56 -5.53
N MET A 365 13.05 15.26 -6.27
CA MET A 365 13.41 15.86 -7.55
C MET A 365 14.58 16.85 -7.39
N LEU A 366 14.55 17.72 -6.39
CA LEU A 366 15.62 18.68 -6.11
C LEU A 366 16.98 18.00 -5.89
N VAL A 367 17.01 16.92 -5.10
CA VAL A 367 18.27 16.20 -4.83
C VAL A 367 18.75 15.43 -6.06
N PHE A 368 17.88 14.66 -6.72
CA PHE A 368 18.31 13.81 -7.83
C PHE A 368 18.57 14.57 -9.13
N PHE A 369 17.82 15.64 -9.45
CA PHE A 369 18.05 16.45 -10.66
C PHE A 369 19.37 17.23 -10.58
N THR A 370 19.87 17.53 -9.37
CA THR A 370 21.18 18.17 -9.18
C THR A 370 22.36 17.20 -9.20
N ARG A 371 22.13 15.88 -9.30
CA ARG A 371 23.23 14.90 -9.46
C ARG A 371 23.63 14.78 -10.94
N PRO A 372 24.92 14.67 -11.27
CA PRO A 372 25.39 14.49 -12.64
C PRO A 372 25.01 13.11 -13.21
N HIS A 373 25.33 12.02 -12.52
CA HIS A 373 24.79 10.69 -12.83
C HIS A 373 23.27 10.60 -12.58
N LYS A 374 22.55 9.95 -13.51
CA LYS A 374 21.08 9.83 -13.52
C LYS A 374 20.67 8.50 -14.14
N GLU A 375 19.66 7.86 -13.55
CA GLU A 375 19.06 6.64 -14.06
C GLU A 375 17.54 6.69 -13.79
N GLU A 376 16.74 6.16 -14.71
CA GLU A 376 15.27 6.14 -14.59
C GLU A 376 14.80 5.59 -13.23
N ARG A 377 15.39 4.47 -12.80
CA ARG A 377 15.03 3.77 -11.57
C ARG A 377 15.22 4.59 -10.30
N PHE A 378 16.04 5.64 -10.30
CA PHE A 378 16.16 6.54 -9.13
C PHE A 378 14.90 7.36 -8.88
N LEU A 379 14.01 7.51 -9.87
CA LEU A 379 12.72 8.18 -9.70
C LEU A 379 11.59 7.23 -9.25
N PHE A 380 11.77 5.90 -9.34
CA PHE A 380 10.73 4.94 -8.93
C PHE A 380 10.14 5.22 -7.53
N PRO A 381 10.92 5.59 -6.48
CA PRO A 381 10.37 5.86 -5.16
C PRO A 381 9.27 6.94 -5.11
N ILE A 382 9.25 7.85 -6.09
CA ILE A 382 8.27 8.95 -6.16
C ILE A 382 7.21 8.79 -7.26
N TYR A 383 7.21 7.71 -8.06
CA TYR A 383 6.22 7.52 -9.13
C TYR A 383 4.75 7.61 -8.63
N PRO A 384 4.36 6.99 -7.49
CA PRO A 384 3.02 7.19 -6.92
C PRO A 384 2.75 8.64 -6.48
N LEU A 385 3.79 9.39 -6.11
CA LEU A 385 3.69 10.78 -5.69
C LEU A 385 3.53 11.73 -6.89
N ILE A 386 4.12 11.41 -8.04
CA ILE A 386 3.88 12.10 -9.32
C ILE A 386 2.40 11.95 -9.69
N CYS A 387 1.84 10.73 -9.60
CA CYS A 387 0.40 10.49 -9.81
C CYS A 387 -0.48 11.29 -8.83
N LEU A 388 -0.10 11.38 -7.54
CA LEU A 388 -0.83 12.19 -6.56
C LEU A 388 -0.75 13.69 -6.87
N CYS A 389 0.44 14.23 -7.11
CA CYS A 389 0.64 15.66 -7.37
C CYS A 389 -0.05 16.10 -8.66
N GLY A 390 0.02 15.29 -9.73
CA GLY A 390 -0.71 15.53 -10.98
C GLY A 390 -2.23 15.45 -10.81
N ALA A 391 -2.73 14.54 -9.97
CA ALA A 391 -4.16 14.45 -9.64
C ALA A 391 -4.67 15.64 -8.83
N VAL A 392 -3.87 16.13 -7.87
CA VAL A 392 -4.18 17.37 -7.12
C VAL A 392 -4.18 18.57 -8.07
N ALA A 393 -3.16 18.71 -8.93
CA ALA A 393 -3.08 19.82 -9.88
C ALA A 393 -4.27 19.83 -10.86
N LEU A 394 -4.59 18.67 -11.47
CA LEU A 394 -5.74 18.56 -12.36
C LEU A 394 -7.06 18.84 -11.63
N SER A 395 -7.21 18.33 -10.40
CA SER A 395 -8.37 18.64 -9.55
C SER A 395 -8.49 20.14 -9.29
N SER A 396 -7.38 20.85 -9.05
CA SER A 396 -7.37 22.30 -8.85
C SER A 396 -7.76 23.07 -10.11
N LEU A 397 -7.34 22.64 -11.31
CA LEU A 397 -7.80 23.22 -12.58
C LEU A 397 -9.29 22.95 -12.85
N GLN A 398 -9.80 21.79 -12.42
CA GLN A 398 -11.20 21.37 -12.65
C GLN A 398 -12.21 22.04 -11.71
N VAL A 399 -11.76 22.77 -10.68
CA VAL A 399 -12.63 23.66 -9.89
C VAL A 399 -13.08 24.82 -10.76
N ARG A 400 -14.22 24.66 -11.45
CA ARG A 400 -14.88 25.78 -12.11
C ARG A 400 -15.13 26.88 -11.07
N PRO A 401 -14.76 28.14 -11.35
CA PRO A 401 -15.29 29.25 -10.57
C PRO A 401 -16.81 29.23 -10.74
N VAL A 402 -17.54 28.93 -9.65
CA VAL A 402 -18.99 29.09 -9.62
C VAL A 402 -19.25 30.59 -9.72
N THR A 403 -19.60 31.07 -10.91
CA THR A 403 -20.12 32.43 -11.12
C THR A 403 -21.27 32.63 -10.16
N CYS A 404 -21.06 33.53 -9.19
CA CYS A 404 -21.88 33.61 -8.00
C CYS A 404 -23.17 34.41 -8.24
N THR A 405 -24.11 33.83 -8.98
CA THR A 405 -25.52 34.23 -8.89
C THR A 405 -26.11 33.66 -7.61
N GLN A 406 -26.51 34.56 -6.70
CA GLN A 406 -26.90 34.26 -5.34
C GLN A 406 -28.18 33.43 -5.25
N SER A 407 -28.23 32.49 -4.28
CA SER A 407 -29.39 32.38 -3.37
C SER A 407 -28.96 31.66 -2.10
N SER A 408 -29.07 32.32 -0.96
CA SER A 408 -28.61 31.84 0.34
C SER A 408 -29.58 30.82 0.96
N THR A 409 -29.20 29.54 1.06
CA THR A 409 -29.85 28.58 1.96
C THR A 409 -28.80 27.71 2.66
N ALA A 410 -28.95 27.54 3.97
CA ALA A 410 -27.99 26.82 4.79
C ALA A 410 -28.10 25.29 4.61
N LEU A 411 -26.96 24.63 4.36
CA LEU A 411 -26.88 23.18 4.26
C LEU A 411 -26.81 22.52 5.66
N PRO A 412 -27.55 21.44 5.94
CA PRO A 412 -27.48 20.73 7.21
C PRO A 412 -26.14 19.98 7.40
N ARG A 413 -25.73 19.81 8.65
CA ARG A 413 -24.53 19.04 9.04
C ARG A 413 -24.76 17.54 8.84
N THR A 414 -23.86 16.87 8.10
CA THR A 414 -23.82 15.39 8.03
C THR A 414 -23.06 14.78 9.21
N PRO A 415 -23.54 13.69 9.83
CA PRO A 415 -22.83 13.00 10.91
C PRO A 415 -21.62 12.18 10.38
N PRO A 416 -20.63 11.86 11.23
CA PRO A 416 -19.47 11.06 10.83
C PRO A 416 -19.82 9.57 10.66
N TYR A 417 -19.44 8.98 9.53
CA TYR A 417 -19.52 7.53 9.31
C TYR A 417 -18.51 6.78 10.19
N THR A 418 -19.00 6.03 11.17
CA THR A 418 -18.22 5.06 11.95
C THR A 418 -18.23 3.69 11.26
N TRP A 419 -17.08 3.27 10.73
CA TRP A 419 -16.89 1.90 10.21
C TRP A 419 -16.23 1.02 11.27
N SER A 420 -16.82 -0.15 11.55
CA SER A 420 -16.26 -1.14 12.47
C SER A 420 -15.27 -2.08 11.75
N PRO A 421 -14.15 -2.47 12.39
CA PRO A 421 -13.14 -3.32 11.77
C PRO A 421 -13.52 -4.81 11.90
N ARG A 422 -14.29 -5.34 10.95
CA ARG A 422 -14.42 -6.79 10.72
C ARG A 422 -14.17 -7.13 9.25
N ALA A 423 -12.95 -6.89 8.79
CA ALA A 423 -12.44 -7.51 7.57
C ALA A 423 -11.84 -8.88 7.93
N GLY A 424 -12.62 -9.95 7.76
CA GLY A 424 -12.09 -11.31 7.77
C GLY A 424 -11.21 -11.53 6.55
N TRP A 425 -9.99 -12.04 6.75
CA TRP A 425 -9.12 -12.44 5.65
C TRP A 425 -9.50 -13.84 5.18
N SER A 426 -9.98 -13.97 3.93
CA SER A 426 -10.10 -15.25 3.26
C SER A 426 -8.83 -15.52 2.47
N LEU A 427 -7.97 -16.42 2.97
CA LEU A 427 -6.88 -16.98 2.17
C LEU A 427 -7.47 -17.86 1.06
N CYS A 428 -7.27 -17.48 -0.20
CA CYS A 428 -7.53 -18.36 -1.33
C CYS A 428 -6.28 -19.20 -1.60
N VAL A 429 -6.27 -20.45 -1.12
CA VAL A 429 -5.24 -21.43 -1.49
C VAL A 429 -5.57 -21.98 -2.88
N TRP A 430 -4.64 -21.83 -3.83
CA TRP A 430 -4.78 -22.38 -5.17
C TRP A 430 -4.55 -23.90 -5.18
N GLY A 431 -5.63 -24.67 -5.29
CA GLY A 431 -5.61 -26.10 -5.60
C GLY A 431 -5.64 -26.35 -7.10
N ARG A 432 -5.09 -27.49 -7.55
CA ARG A 432 -4.81 -27.78 -8.98
C ARG A 432 -6.03 -27.95 -9.90
N ASN A 433 -7.27 -27.86 -9.39
CA ASN A 433 -8.52 -28.05 -10.13
C ASN A 433 -9.63 -27.07 -9.68
N GLY A 434 -9.57 -25.82 -10.14
CA GLY A 434 -10.69 -24.87 -10.11
C GLY A 434 -11.15 -24.34 -8.74
N ILE A 435 -12.11 -23.41 -8.78
CA ILE A 435 -12.67 -22.75 -7.58
C ILE A 435 -13.79 -23.60 -7.00
N VAL A 436 -13.58 -24.19 -5.82
CA VAL A 436 -14.64 -24.79 -5.00
C VAL A 436 -14.93 -23.86 -3.81
N SER A 437 -16.06 -23.16 -3.86
CA SER A 437 -16.52 -22.31 -2.77
C SER A 437 -17.32 -23.12 -1.75
N LEU A 438 -16.67 -23.56 -0.68
CA LEU A 438 -17.33 -24.17 0.48
C LEU A 438 -18.00 -23.10 1.34
N ALA A 439 -19.29 -22.88 1.11
CA ALA A 439 -20.14 -22.06 1.98
C ALA A 439 -20.70 -22.92 3.12
N ALA A 440 -20.32 -22.62 4.37
CA ALA A 440 -20.93 -23.21 5.54
C ALA A 440 -22.20 -22.44 5.91
N SER A 441 -23.37 -22.99 5.61
CA SER A 441 -24.65 -22.47 6.08
C SER A 441 -24.80 -22.65 7.59
N CYS A 442 -25.12 -21.58 8.31
CA CYS A 442 -25.76 -21.69 9.62
C CYS A 442 -27.24 -21.35 9.44
N CYS A 443 -28.11 -22.21 9.97
CA CYS A 443 -29.54 -22.20 9.67
C CYS A 443 -30.32 -21.27 10.59
N GLN A 444 -31.19 -20.42 10.04
CA GLN A 444 -32.41 -20.06 10.75
C GLN A 444 -33.58 -19.80 9.78
N THR A 445 -34.51 -20.74 9.85
CA THR A 445 -35.81 -20.83 9.19
C THR A 445 -36.63 -19.54 9.19
N SER A 446 -37.11 -19.15 8.01
CA SER A 446 -38.51 -18.73 7.85
C SER A 446 -39.01 -19.21 6.48
N GLN A 447 -40.15 -19.91 6.48
CA GLN A 447 -40.76 -20.45 5.27
C GLN A 447 -41.65 -19.39 4.62
N CYS A 448 -41.47 -19.16 3.32
CA CYS A 448 -42.56 -18.69 2.47
C CYS A 448 -42.47 -19.43 1.13
N SER A 449 -43.35 -20.42 0.98
CA SER A 449 -43.59 -21.14 -0.26
C SER A 449 -44.35 -20.26 -1.25
N HIS A 450 -43.91 -20.19 -2.51
CA HIS A 450 -44.79 -20.45 -3.66
C HIS A 450 -43.98 -20.76 -4.93
N SER A 451 -44.50 -21.68 -5.73
CA SER A 451 -43.88 -22.23 -6.93
C SER A 451 -44.30 -21.49 -8.21
N SER A 452 -43.39 -21.36 -9.16
CA SER A 452 -43.70 -21.32 -10.60
C SER A 452 -42.47 -21.82 -11.38
N ALA A 453 -42.66 -22.47 -12.52
CA ALA A 453 -41.62 -23.22 -13.22
C ALA A 453 -41.01 -22.48 -14.44
N LEU A 454 -39.77 -22.87 -14.79
CA LEU A 454 -39.15 -23.14 -16.12
C LEU A 454 -39.67 -22.45 -17.41
N PRO A 455 -38.85 -22.33 -18.49
CA PRO A 455 -37.57 -23.00 -18.79
C PRO A 455 -36.37 -22.02 -18.94
N LYS A 456 -35.09 -22.39 -18.74
CA LYS A 456 -34.25 -23.34 -19.51
C LYS A 456 -34.17 -23.04 -21.02
N ASP A 457 -33.23 -22.16 -21.38
CA ASP A 457 -32.64 -22.17 -22.72
C ASP A 457 -31.11 -22.24 -22.69
N ARG A 458 -30.55 -22.82 -23.75
CA ARG A 458 -29.13 -23.18 -23.89
C ARG A 458 -28.33 -22.04 -24.50
N TYR A 459 -27.12 -21.79 -23.99
CA TYR A 459 -26.00 -21.38 -24.85
C TYR A 459 -24.67 -21.95 -24.33
N ASN A 460 -23.87 -22.49 -25.24
CA ASN A 460 -22.60 -23.16 -24.97
C ASN A 460 -21.43 -22.17 -25.24
N PRO A 461 -20.36 -22.12 -24.42
CA PRO A 461 -19.34 -21.09 -24.55
C PRO A 461 -18.20 -21.54 -25.48
N THR A 462 -18.14 -21.04 -26.72
CA THR A 462 -16.98 -21.25 -27.61
C THR A 462 -17.00 -20.28 -28.81
N GLU A 463 -16.71 -18.98 -28.60
CA GLU A 463 -16.33 -18.03 -29.68
C GLU A 463 -15.98 -16.60 -29.16
N VAL A 464 -14.86 -16.42 -28.44
CA VAL A 464 -14.11 -15.13 -28.39
C VAL A 464 -12.63 -15.42 -28.15
N ALA A 465 -11.97 -16.07 -29.10
CA ALA A 465 -10.52 -16.29 -29.08
C ALA A 465 -9.97 -16.55 -30.49
N LEU A 466 -9.72 -15.47 -31.24
CA LEU A 466 -8.74 -15.34 -32.34
C LEU A 466 -8.84 -13.88 -32.86
N TRP A 467 -7.81 -13.39 -33.56
CA TRP A 467 -7.62 -12.02 -34.12
C TRP A 467 -6.86 -10.98 -33.27
N ILE A 468 -5.57 -11.22 -32.99
CA ILE A 468 -4.43 -10.33 -33.37
C ILE A 468 -3.18 -11.22 -33.48
N ALA A 469 -2.90 -11.77 -34.67
CA ALA A 469 -1.68 -12.54 -34.95
C ALA A 469 -1.44 -12.75 -36.46
N TYR A 470 -1.36 -11.67 -37.24
CA TYR A 470 -0.75 -11.67 -38.59
C TYR A 470 -0.17 -10.28 -38.88
N ASP A 471 0.88 -10.25 -39.71
CA ASP A 471 1.66 -9.10 -40.20
C ASP A 471 2.39 -8.29 -39.10
N PHE A 472 3.72 -8.36 -38.97
CA PHE A 472 4.67 -7.93 -40.01
C PHE A 472 6.01 -8.71 -39.95
N VAL A 473 6.35 -9.40 -41.04
CA VAL A 473 7.72 -9.82 -41.36
C VAL A 473 8.01 -9.35 -42.79
N SER A 474 8.57 -8.15 -42.96
CA SER A 474 9.37 -7.74 -44.12
C SER A 474 9.85 -6.28 -44.00
N THR A 475 11.12 -6.11 -43.61
CA THR A 475 12.15 -5.15 -44.12
C THR A 475 13.31 -5.16 -43.15
#